data_AF-A0A7X4GMG8-F1
#
_entry.id   AF-A0A7X4GMG8-F1
#
_cell.length_a   1.000
_cell.length_b   1.000
_cell.length_c   1.000
_cell.angle_alpha   90.00
_cell.angle_beta   90.00
_cell.angle_gamma   90.00
#
_symmetry.space_group_name_H-M   'P 1'
#
loop_
_entity.id
_entity.type
_entity.pdbx_description
1 polymer ?
#
loop_
_entity_poly.entity_id
_entity_poly.type
_entity_poly.pdbx_seq_one_letter_code
_entity_poly.pdbx_strand_id
1 'polypeptide(L)'
;MASTITIDFTKGIDGWVAGVADYTDDSEPTETGAGWSKIPLPVGGMGYYVASRNNSDDVFTFIKRQFTGLVPNAKYTVTFEMTYATDAAVGCFMGVGGARGENVYMVAAATDAEPKVVKQTTDNRYRLNFDHGDQAVSGKQGKVLGVQGVEGLECEVAPMTKATRKSDEAISFTADKDGKFWIVLGTDSAFEGTNALYYLGAVAKVKPQ
;
A
#
# COMPACT_ATOMS: atom_id res chain seq x y z
N MET A 1 -24.81 6.40 -8.97
CA MET A 1 -24.60 7.06 -7.66
C MET A 1 -23.15 6.88 -7.25
N ALA A 2 -22.57 7.83 -6.53
CA ALA A 2 -21.26 7.65 -5.91
C ALA A 2 -21.40 6.67 -4.74
N SER A 3 -20.44 5.75 -4.60
CA SER A 3 -20.38 4.78 -3.51
C SER A 3 -19.14 5.04 -2.66
N THR A 4 -19.30 5.01 -1.34
CA THR A 4 -18.19 5.11 -0.40
C THR A 4 -17.96 3.75 0.23
N ILE A 5 -16.73 3.27 0.14
CA ILE A 5 -16.29 2.03 0.77
C ILE A 5 -15.40 2.42 1.96
N THR A 6 -15.81 1.99 3.15
CA THR A 6 -15.06 2.20 4.39
C THR A 6 -14.37 0.90 4.77
N ILE A 7 -13.05 0.96 4.90
CA ILE A 7 -12.17 -0.14 5.30
C ILE A 7 -11.67 0.20 6.71
N ASP A 8 -11.88 -0.71 7.66
CA ASP A 8 -11.57 -0.49 9.07
C ASP A 8 -10.80 -1.68 9.64
N PHE A 9 -9.47 -1.62 9.57
CA PHE A 9 -8.57 -2.66 10.07
C PHE A 9 -8.48 -2.69 11.60
N THR A 10 -9.06 -1.70 12.29
CA THR A 10 -9.15 -1.72 13.75
C THR A 10 -10.16 -2.77 14.26
N LYS A 11 -11.04 -3.24 13.38
CA LYS A 11 -12.07 -4.24 13.69
C LYS A 11 -11.82 -5.62 13.10
N GLY A 12 -10.86 -5.74 12.18
CA GLY A 12 -10.51 -7.02 11.53
C GLY A 12 -9.96 -6.81 10.13
N ILE A 13 -9.45 -7.88 9.53
CA ILE A 13 -8.83 -7.86 8.20
C ILE A 13 -9.64 -8.63 7.16
N ASP A 14 -10.90 -8.99 7.45
CA ASP A 14 -11.70 -9.96 6.69
C ASP A 14 -11.51 -9.90 5.16
N GLY A 15 -11.04 -11.00 4.58
CA GLY A 15 -10.83 -11.16 3.14
C GLY A 15 -9.66 -10.38 2.54
N TRP A 16 -8.87 -9.66 3.35
CA TRP A 16 -7.65 -9.02 2.89
C TRP A 16 -6.44 -9.95 2.98
N VAL A 17 -5.69 -10.03 1.91
CA VAL A 17 -4.50 -10.89 1.80
C VAL A 17 -3.29 -10.02 1.51
N ALA A 18 -2.19 -10.24 2.25
CA ALA A 18 -0.93 -9.57 2.02
C ALA A 18 -0.10 -10.25 0.93
N GLY A 19 0.78 -9.49 0.30
CA GLY A 19 1.75 -9.96 -0.68
C GLY A 19 2.93 -9.01 -0.80
N VAL A 20 3.97 -9.47 -1.47
CA VAL A 20 5.17 -8.68 -1.79
C VAL A 20 5.53 -8.90 -3.24
N ALA A 21 5.97 -7.85 -3.93
CA ALA A 21 6.37 -7.81 -5.33
C ALA A 21 7.62 -6.94 -5.50
N ASP A 22 8.05 -6.83 -6.76
CA ASP A 22 9.18 -6.05 -7.24
C ASP A 22 10.54 -6.51 -6.69
N TYR A 23 10.81 -7.80 -6.87
CA TYR A 23 12.08 -8.45 -6.57
C TYR A 23 12.48 -9.45 -7.66
N THR A 24 13.74 -9.90 -7.66
CA THR A 24 14.24 -11.04 -8.44
C THR A 24 14.49 -12.24 -7.53
N ASP A 25 14.81 -13.41 -8.07
CA ASP A 25 15.19 -14.58 -7.26
C ASP A 25 16.37 -14.24 -6.30
N ASP A 26 17.32 -13.40 -6.72
CA ASP A 26 18.50 -13.01 -5.93
C ASP A 26 18.24 -11.88 -4.92
N SER A 27 17.09 -11.23 -5.01
CA SER A 27 16.70 -10.07 -4.18
C SER A 27 15.36 -10.28 -3.48
N GLU A 28 14.96 -11.55 -3.29
CA GLU A 28 13.72 -11.89 -2.61
C GLU A 28 13.68 -11.19 -1.23
N PRO A 29 12.56 -10.52 -0.88
CA PRO A 29 12.46 -9.79 0.36
C PRO A 29 12.52 -10.72 1.56
N THR A 30 13.28 -10.32 2.57
CA THR A 30 13.35 -11.03 3.86
C THR A 30 12.49 -10.31 4.91
N GLU A 31 12.40 -10.87 6.12
CA GLU A 31 11.65 -10.27 7.24
C GLU A 31 10.19 -9.93 6.88
N THR A 32 9.60 -10.73 5.98
CA THR A 32 8.22 -10.54 5.55
C THR A 32 7.26 -11.03 6.63
N GLY A 33 6.22 -10.25 6.89
CA GLY A 33 5.24 -10.58 7.89
C GLY A 33 3.95 -9.79 7.69
N ALA A 34 2.81 -10.44 7.93
CA ALA A 34 1.53 -9.76 7.89
C ALA A 34 0.55 -10.39 8.88
N GLY A 35 -0.30 -9.57 9.50
CA GLY A 35 -1.36 -10.08 10.36
C GLY A 35 -2.16 -9.00 11.09
N TRP A 36 -3.32 -9.38 11.61
CA TRP A 36 -4.09 -8.52 12.49
C TRP A 36 -3.45 -8.51 13.88
N SER A 37 -2.83 -7.39 14.25
CA SER A 37 -1.93 -7.32 15.40
C SER A 37 -2.17 -6.09 16.25
N LYS A 38 -1.70 -6.14 17.49
CA LYS A 38 -1.74 -5.01 18.42
C LYS A 38 -0.75 -3.94 17.97
N ILE A 39 -1.22 -2.70 18.00
CA ILE A 39 -0.39 -1.53 17.69
C ILE A 39 0.29 -1.09 18.98
N PRO A 40 1.61 -0.80 18.96
CA PRO A 40 2.30 -0.21 20.10
C PRO A 40 1.65 1.08 20.58
N LEU A 41 1.78 1.36 21.88
CA LEU A 41 1.46 2.67 22.44
C LEU A 41 2.41 3.74 21.85
N PRO A 42 1.97 4.99 21.69
CA PRO A 42 0.72 5.58 22.22
C PRO A 42 -0.53 5.36 21.35
N VAL A 43 -0.42 4.86 20.11
CA VAL A 43 -1.59 4.66 19.24
C VAL A 43 -2.52 3.58 19.80
N GLY A 44 -1.97 2.42 20.17
CA GLY A 44 -2.75 1.32 20.76
C GLY A 44 -3.82 0.72 19.82
N GLY A 45 -4.55 -0.27 20.34
CA GLY A 45 -5.60 -0.96 19.59
C GLY A 45 -5.07 -2.02 18.63
N MET A 46 -5.83 -2.32 17.58
CA MET A 46 -5.51 -3.31 16.55
C MET A 46 -5.34 -2.64 15.18
N GLY A 47 -4.52 -3.25 14.31
CA GLY A 47 -4.37 -2.84 12.91
C GLY A 47 -3.84 -3.99 12.06
N TYR A 48 -3.79 -3.78 10.75
CA TYR A 48 -3.17 -4.74 9.85
C TYR A 48 -1.67 -4.45 9.78
N TYR A 49 -0.89 -5.20 10.55
CA TYR A 49 0.57 -5.18 10.50
C TYR A 49 1.04 -5.76 9.18
N VAL A 50 1.95 -5.07 8.51
CA VAL A 50 2.63 -5.54 7.31
C VAL A 50 4.09 -5.11 7.37
N ALA A 51 5.00 -6.02 7.05
CA ALA A 51 6.44 -5.78 7.06
C ALA A 51 7.15 -6.53 5.93
N SER A 52 8.27 -5.96 5.49
CA SER A 52 9.24 -6.57 4.60
C SER A 52 10.58 -5.84 4.71
N ARG A 53 11.68 -6.55 4.47
CA ARG A 53 13.00 -5.98 4.21
C ARG A 53 13.22 -5.87 2.72
N ASN A 54 13.59 -4.67 2.29
CA ASN A 54 13.94 -4.42 0.91
C ASN A 54 15.36 -4.94 0.61
N ASN A 55 15.44 -5.92 -0.29
CA ASN A 55 16.68 -6.47 -0.82
C ASN A 55 16.85 -6.15 -2.32
N SER A 56 15.86 -5.48 -2.93
CA SER A 56 15.76 -5.25 -4.38
C SER A 56 15.83 -3.78 -4.79
N ASP A 57 16.05 -2.89 -3.81
CA ASP A 57 16.00 -1.43 -3.87
C ASP A 57 14.67 -0.86 -4.35
N ASP A 58 13.62 -1.69 -4.38
CA ASP A 58 12.35 -1.36 -5.04
C ASP A 58 11.25 -2.36 -4.63
N VAL A 59 11.11 -2.68 -3.34
CA VAL A 59 10.14 -3.70 -2.91
C VAL A 59 8.74 -3.12 -2.75
N PHE A 60 7.75 -3.71 -3.42
CA PHE A 60 6.35 -3.35 -3.24
C PHE A 60 5.64 -4.31 -2.29
N THR A 61 5.22 -3.80 -1.13
CA THR A 61 4.53 -4.59 -0.09
C THR A 61 3.08 -4.15 0.00
N PHE A 62 2.14 -5.08 -0.11
CA PHE A 62 0.73 -4.70 -0.30
C PHE A 62 -0.25 -5.64 0.38
N ILE A 63 -1.48 -5.14 0.55
CA ILE A 63 -2.67 -5.90 0.90
C ILE A 63 -3.72 -5.69 -0.18
N LYS A 64 -4.43 -6.77 -0.53
CA LYS A 64 -5.47 -6.76 -1.56
C LYS A 64 -6.79 -7.34 -1.04
N ARG A 65 -7.91 -6.83 -1.54
CA ARG A 65 -9.24 -7.42 -1.35
C ARG A 65 -10.15 -7.14 -2.54
N GLN A 66 -11.02 -8.10 -2.86
CA GLN A 66 -12.07 -7.94 -3.85
C GLN A 66 -13.32 -7.29 -3.23
N PHE A 67 -13.91 -6.38 -3.99
CA PHE A 67 -15.17 -5.72 -3.70
C PHE A 67 -16.16 -6.00 -4.84
N THR A 68 -17.45 -5.91 -4.52
CA THR A 68 -18.55 -6.23 -5.44
C THR A 68 -19.64 -5.17 -5.37
N GLY A 69 -20.60 -5.22 -6.30
CA GLY A 69 -21.80 -4.35 -6.28
C GLY A 69 -21.72 -3.14 -7.19
N LEU A 70 -20.74 -3.09 -8.10
CA LEU A 70 -20.72 -2.13 -9.19
C LEU A 70 -21.56 -2.64 -10.37
N VAL A 71 -21.87 -1.74 -11.31
CA VAL A 71 -22.52 -2.13 -12.57
C VAL A 71 -21.48 -2.87 -13.43
N PRO A 72 -21.77 -4.10 -13.90
CA PRO A 72 -20.85 -4.86 -14.73
C PRO A 72 -20.33 -4.09 -15.94
N ASN A 73 -19.02 -4.19 -16.21
CA ASN A 73 -18.35 -3.56 -17.35
C ASN A 73 -18.47 -2.02 -17.44
N ALA A 74 -18.94 -1.35 -16.38
CA ALA A 74 -19.01 0.11 -16.35
C ALA A 74 -17.68 0.72 -15.87
N LYS A 75 -17.38 1.93 -16.36
CA LYS A 75 -16.19 2.69 -15.97
C LYS A 75 -16.43 3.49 -14.71
N TYR A 76 -15.42 3.55 -13.87
CA TYR A 76 -15.44 4.25 -12.60
C TYR A 76 -14.15 5.02 -12.39
N THR A 77 -14.25 6.04 -11.55
CA THR A 77 -13.11 6.69 -10.91
C THR A 77 -13.14 6.43 -9.40
N VAL A 78 -11.98 6.30 -8.77
CA VAL A 78 -11.86 6.17 -7.32
C VAL A 78 -10.75 7.06 -6.77
N THR A 79 -11.02 7.69 -5.63
CA THR A 79 -10.01 8.36 -4.80
C THR A 79 -9.91 7.69 -3.44
N PHE A 80 -8.73 7.76 -2.83
CA PHE A 80 -8.41 7.10 -1.58
C PHE A 80 -8.00 8.10 -0.51
N GLU A 81 -8.38 7.78 0.72
CA GLU A 81 -7.82 8.34 1.94
C GLU A 81 -7.39 7.16 2.82
N MET A 82 -6.09 6.97 3.02
CA MET A 82 -5.53 5.83 3.75
C MET A 82 -4.95 6.31 5.07
N THR A 83 -5.32 5.62 6.15
CA THR A 83 -4.81 5.89 7.50
C THR A 83 -3.98 4.70 7.99
N TYR A 84 -2.81 5.00 8.52
CA TYR A 84 -1.86 4.02 9.02
C TYR A 84 -1.17 4.53 10.30
N ALA A 85 -0.46 3.64 10.98
CA ALA A 85 0.44 3.97 12.07
C ALA A 85 1.87 3.54 11.70
N THR A 86 2.82 4.46 11.90
CA THR A 86 4.25 4.26 11.66
C THR A 86 5.05 5.03 12.70
N ASP A 87 6.28 4.60 12.92
CA ASP A 87 7.34 5.29 13.65
C ASP A 87 8.40 5.86 12.69
N ALA A 88 8.12 5.91 11.38
CA ALA A 88 9.01 6.51 10.40
C ALA A 88 8.95 8.04 10.49
N ALA A 89 10.07 8.66 10.84
CA ALA A 89 10.24 10.11 10.84
C ALA A 89 10.70 10.62 9.48
N VAL A 90 10.32 11.86 9.15
CA VAL A 90 10.92 12.65 8.05
C VAL A 90 12.17 13.37 8.57
N GLY A 91 13.16 13.58 7.70
CA GLY A 91 14.41 14.28 7.98
C GLY A 91 15.56 13.35 8.37
N CYS A 92 15.38 12.04 8.25
CA CYS A 92 16.25 11.03 8.84
C CYS A 92 17.19 10.41 7.82
N PHE A 93 18.17 11.19 7.38
CA PHE A 93 19.13 10.82 6.32
C PHE A 93 20.33 9.99 6.81
N MET A 94 20.31 9.53 8.06
CA MET A 94 21.40 8.77 8.66
C MET A 94 21.14 7.26 8.50
N GLY A 95 22.04 6.56 7.80
CA GLY A 95 21.97 5.11 7.61
C GLY A 95 22.35 4.68 6.20
N VAL A 96 22.75 3.41 6.06
CA VAL A 96 22.92 2.77 4.75
C VAL A 96 21.52 2.35 4.27
N GLY A 97 21.16 2.70 3.03
CA GLY A 97 19.85 2.38 2.44
C GLY A 97 18.83 3.52 2.38
N GLY A 98 19.20 4.74 2.76
CA GLY A 98 18.34 5.93 2.63
C GLY A 98 17.40 6.19 3.81
N ALA A 99 16.65 7.29 3.73
CA ALA A 99 15.73 7.71 4.79
C ALA A 99 14.40 6.95 4.70
N ARG A 100 14.06 6.14 5.71
CA ARG A 100 12.84 5.31 5.71
C ARG A 100 11.55 6.13 5.57
N GLY A 101 11.49 7.33 6.14
CA GLY A 101 10.30 8.18 6.06
C GLY A 101 9.98 8.65 4.64
N GLU A 102 11.02 9.01 3.88
CA GLU A 102 10.89 9.66 2.56
C GLU A 102 11.08 8.72 1.38
N ASN A 103 11.72 7.57 1.59
CA ASN A 103 11.99 6.56 0.56
C ASN A 103 11.04 5.36 0.62
N VAL A 104 9.92 5.51 1.34
CA VAL A 104 8.81 4.57 1.32
C VAL A 104 7.55 5.35 0.98
N TYR A 105 6.93 4.99 -0.14
CA TYR A 105 5.82 5.68 -0.74
C TYR A 105 4.53 4.91 -0.46
N MET A 106 3.53 5.59 0.07
CA MET A 106 2.21 5.03 0.30
C MET A 106 1.48 4.95 -1.04
N VAL A 107 0.97 3.78 -1.42
CA VAL A 107 0.31 3.57 -2.72
C VAL A 107 -1.08 2.98 -2.50
N ALA A 108 -2.05 3.44 -3.28
CA ALA A 108 -3.34 2.77 -3.43
C ALA A 108 -3.63 2.49 -4.90
N ALA A 109 -4.29 1.38 -5.20
CA ALA A 109 -4.68 1.02 -6.55
C ALA A 109 -6.10 0.42 -6.60
N ALA A 110 -6.71 0.49 -7.78
CA ALA A 110 -7.92 -0.24 -8.10
C ALA A 110 -7.82 -0.92 -9.46
N THR A 111 -8.22 -2.18 -9.52
CA THR A 111 -8.10 -3.01 -10.73
C THR A 111 -9.35 -3.85 -10.97
N ASP A 112 -9.58 -4.23 -12.22
CA ASP A 112 -10.68 -5.11 -12.65
C ASP A 112 -10.31 -6.59 -12.46
N ALA A 113 -9.04 -6.93 -12.70
CA ALA A 113 -8.48 -8.25 -12.46
C ALA A 113 -7.87 -8.38 -11.06
N GLU A 114 -7.77 -9.62 -10.58
CA GLU A 114 -7.05 -9.90 -9.33
C GLU A 114 -5.57 -9.50 -9.46
N PRO A 115 -5.05 -8.71 -8.49
CA PRO A 115 -3.63 -8.47 -8.33
C PRO A 115 -2.85 -9.76 -8.12
N LYS A 116 -1.96 -10.09 -9.05
CA LYS A 116 -1.11 -11.29 -8.99
C LYS A 116 0.34 -10.89 -9.16
N VAL A 117 1.19 -11.50 -8.35
CA VAL A 117 2.65 -11.41 -8.51
C VAL A 117 3.04 -12.39 -9.61
N VAL A 118 3.68 -11.89 -10.66
CA VAL A 118 4.03 -12.65 -11.86
C VAL A 118 5.47 -12.33 -12.23
N LYS A 119 6.26 -13.38 -12.47
CA LYS A 119 7.63 -13.24 -12.97
C LYS A 119 7.60 -12.74 -14.42
N GLN A 120 8.18 -11.57 -14.65
CA GLN A 120 8.27 -10.96 -15.96
C GLN A 120 9.43 -11.57 -16.75
N THR A 121 9.21 -11.86 -18.03
CA THR A 121 10.26 -12.40 -18.90
C THR A 121 11.24 -11.33 -19.38
N THR A 122 10.92 -10.04 -19.20
CA THR A 122 11.71 -8.91 -19.69
C THR A 122 12.88 -8.55 -18.77
N ASP A 123 12.69 -8.67 -17.45
CA ASP A 123 13.69 -8.29 -16.44
C ASP A 123 13.87 -9.36 -15.33
N ASN A 124 13.20 -10.51 -15.46
CA ASN A 124 13.17 -11.58 -14.46
C ASN A 124 12.67 -11.14 -13.06
N ARG A 125 11.99 -9.99 -12.95
CA ARG A 125 11.40 -9.51 -11.69
C ARG A 125 10.00 -10.09 -11.50
N TYR A 126 9.66 -10.40 -10.26
CA TYR A 126 8.31 -10.71 -9.80
C TYR A 126 7.54 -9.42 -9.58
N ARG A 127 6.75 -8.99 -10.57
CA ARG A 127 5.97 -7.74 -10.51
C ARG A 127 4.48 -8.02 -10.36
N LEU A 128 3.72 -7.02 -9.93
CA LEU A 128 2.27 -7.09 -10.06
C LEU A 128 1.84 -7.10 -11.53
N ASN A 129 0.73 -7.78 -11.82
CA ASN A 129 0.12 -7.84 -13.16
C ASN A 129 -0.60 -6.54 -13.58
N PHE A 130 -0.34 -5.43 -12.90
CA PHE A 130 -0.85 -4.10 -13.22
C PHE A 130 0.21 -3.06 -12.86
N ASP A 131 0.08 -1.88 -13.46
CA ASP A 131 1.00 -0.76 -13.22
C ASP A 131 0.59 0.00 -11.94
N HIS A 132 1.30 -0.28 -10.83
CA HIS A 132 1.12 0.43 -9.56
C HIS A 132 1.92 1.75 -9.49
N GLY A 133 2.88 1.95 -10.40
CA GLY A 133 3.87 3.01 -10.33
C GLY A 133 5.26 2.47 -10.01
N ASP A 134 6.15 3.40 -9.71
CA ASP A 134 7.55 3.18 -9.36
C ASP A 134 7.94 4.31 -8.39
N GLN A 135 7.94 3.98 -7.09
CA GLN A 135 8.35 4.86 -6.01
C GLN A 135 7.54 6.17 -5.98
N ALA A 136 8.18 7.31 -6.30
CA ALA A 136 7.53 8.62 -6.33
C ALA A 136 6.63 8.83 -7.56
N VAL A 137 6.70 7.92 -8.55
CA VAL A 137 5.99 8.04 -9.82
C VAL A 137 4.75 7.18 -9.80
N SER A 138 3.58 7.82 -9.92
CA SER A 138 2.31 7.11 -10.01
C SER A 138 2.17 6.35 -11.32
N GLY A 139 1.65 5.11 -11.23
CA GLY A 139 1.29 4.31 -12.38
C GLY A 139 -0.09 4.64 -12.95
N LYS A 140 -0.50 3.83 -13.91
CA LYS A 140 -1.83 3.89 -14.52
C LYS A 140 -2.93 3.47 -13.54
N GLN A 141 -2.74 2.37 -12.80
CA GLN A 141 -3.74 1.86 -11.86
C GLN A 141 -3.41 2.15 -10.39
N GLY A 142 -2.13 2.25 -10.03
CA GLY A 142 -1.71 2.68 -8.70
C GLY A 142 -1.38 4.17 -8.66
N LYS A 143 -1.73 4.82 -7.55
CA LYS A 143 -1.41 6.21 -7.26
C LYS A 143 -0.66 6.32 -5.95
N VAL A 144 0.43 7.07 -6.02
CA VAL A 144 1.21 7.49 -4.85
C VAL A 144 0.38 8.51 -4.08
N LEU A 145 0.21 8.26 -2.79
CA LEU A 145 -0.55 9.11 -1.85
C LEU A 145 0.39 10.03 -1.05
N GLY A 146 1.70 9.92 -1.29
CA GLY A 146 2.79 10.60 -0.58
C GLY A 146 3.70 9.61 0.16
N VAL A 147 4.70 10.16 0.85
CA VAL A 147 5.66 9.37 1.63
C VAL A 147 5.07 8.89 2.96
N GLN A 148 5.60 7.81 3.52
CA GLN A 148 5.11 7.24 4.79
C GLN A 148 5.47 8.09 6.01
N GLY A 149 6.57 8.84 5.94
CA GLY A 149 7.17 9.51 7.09
C GLY A 149 6.26 10.56 7.70
N VAL A 150 6.40 10.75 9.01
CA VAL A 150 5.68 11.78 9.76
C VAL A 150 6.65 12.89 10.19
N GLU A 151 6.25 14.14 9.96
CA GLU A 151 7.01 15.31 10.40
C GLU A 151 7.00 15.45 11.92
N GLY A 152 8.11 15.93 12.49
CA GLY A 152 8.23 16.21 13.92
C GLY A 152 8.50 14.99 14.80
N LEU A 153 8.77 13.82 14.21
CA LEU A 153 9.27 12.66 14.93
C LEU A 153 10.81 12.65 14.96
N GLU A 154 11.37 12.09 16.03
CA GLU A 154 12.82 11.89 16.18
C GLU A 154 13.32 10.70 15.35
N CYS A 155 14.55 10.77 14.84
CA CYS A 155 15.07 9.75 13.91
C CYS A 155 15.47 8.42 14.54
N GLU A 156 15.85 8.39 15.81
CA GLU A 156 16.40 7.18 16.45
C GLU A 156 15.30 6.29 17.03
N VAL A 157 14.47 6.85 17.91
CA VAL A 157 13.38 6.13 18.58
C VAL A 157 12.15 7.01 18.56
N ALA A 158 11.30 6.81 17.55
CA ALA A 158 10.03 7.51 17.44
C ALA A 158 8.89 6.68 18.06
N PRO A 159 7.92 7.33 18.73
CA PRO A 159 6.69 6.67 19.10
C PRO A 159 5.87 6.32 17.84
N MET A 160 5.14 5.20 17.92
CA MET A 160 4.16 4.86 16.90
C MET A 160 3.15 5.99 16.76
N THR A 161 2.99 6.51 15.54
CA THR A 161 2.21 7.73 15.25
C THR A 161 1.24 7.49 14.11
N LYS A 162 0.03 8.03 14.25
CA LYS A 162 -1.01 7.91 13.22
C LYS A 162 -0.81 8.96 12.14
N ALA A 163 -0.89 8.54 10.88
CA ALA A 163 -0.85 9.42 9.72
C ALA A 163 -1.94 9.05 8.71
N THR A 164 -2.33 10.03 7.91
CA THR A 164 -3.28 9.86 6.82
C THR A 164 -2.71 10.45 5.53
N ARG A 165 -2.88 9.73 4.43
CA ARG A 165 -2.48 10.13 3.08
C ARG A 165 -3.66 10.04 2.12
N LYS A 166 -3.72 10.94 1.15
CA LYS A 166 -4.86 11.06 0.24
C LYS A 166 -4.35 11.04 -1.20
N SER A 167 -5.17 10.50 -2.10
CA SER A 167 -4.87 10.56 -3.53
C SER A 167 -5.22 11.94 -4.07
N ASP A 168 -4.25 12.61 -4.69
CA ASP A 168 -4.50 13.84 -5.45
C ASP A 168 -5.10 13.53 -6.83
N GLU A 169 -4.81 12.35 -7.36
CA GLU A 169 -5.30 11.85 -8.64
C GLU A 169 -6.39 10.79 -8.45
N ALA A 170 -7.40 10.79 -9.32
CA ALA A 170 -8.38 9.72 -9.38
C ALA A 170 -7.84 8.54 -10.22
N ILE A 171 -8.06 7.33 -9.74
CA ILE A 171 -7.77 6.09 -10.48
C ILE A 171 -8.96 5.74 -11.34
N SER A 172 -8.75 5.55 -12.64
CA SER A 172 -9.78 5.05 -13.55
C SER A 172 -9.69 3.54 -13.66
N PHE A 173 -10.81 2.84 -13.49
CA PHE A 173 -10.91 1.39 -13.67
C PHE A 173 -12.27 1.00 -14.25
N THR A 174 -12.37 -0.21 -14.79
CA THR A 174 -13.64 -0.78 -15.27
C THR A 174 -14.03 -1.89 -14.31
N ALA A 175 -15.30 -1.96 -13.90
CA ALA A 175 -15.74 -3.12 -13.12
C ALA A 175 -15.73 -4.38 -14.01
N ASP A 176 -15.46 -5.55 -13.44
CA ASP A 176 -15.48 -6.80 -14.19
C ASP A 176 -16.90 -7.17 -14.68
N LYS A 177 -17.01 -8.30 -15.38
CA LYS A 177 -18.27 -8.82 -15.92
C LYS A 177 -19.34 -9.14 -14.86
N ASP A 178 -18.97 -9.23 -13.59
CA ASP A 178 -19.85 -9.50 -12.45
C ASP A 178 -20.02 -8.26 -11.56
N GLY A 179 -19.49 -7.10 -11.96
CA GLY A 179 -19.55 -5.87 -11.15
C GLY A 179 -18.58 -5.88 -9.96
N LYS A 180 -17.48 -6.63 -10.07
CA LYS A 180 -16.43 -6.74 -9.06
C LYS A 180 -15.19 -5.96 -9.47
N PHE A 181 -14.36 -5.65 -8.49
CA PHE A 181 -13.07 -5.01 -8.67
C PHE A 181 -12.21 -5.25 -7.44
N TRP A 182 -10.92 -4.94 -7.52
CA TRP A 182 -9.97 -5.10 -6.44
C TRP A 182 -9.48 -3.75 -5.96
N ILE A 183 -9.25 -3.66 -4.66
CA ILE A 183 -8.50 -2.56 -4.04
C ILE A 183 -7.18 -3.13 -3.56
N VAL A 184 -6.10 -2.38 -3.81
CA VAL A 184 -4.77 -2.62 -3.27
C VAL A 184 -4.35 -1.42 -2.44
N LEU A 185 -3.84 -1.67 -1.25
CA LEU A 185 -3.18 -0.68 -0.41
C LEU A 185 -1.77 -1.20 -0.13
N GLY A 186 -0.75 -0.36 -0.29
CA GLY A 186 0.62 -0.84 -0.21
C GLY A 186 1.63 0.25 0.09
N THR A 187 2.88 -0.18 0.15
CA THR A 187 4.06 0.67 0.19
C THR A 187 5.04 0.24 -0.87
N ASP A 188 5.53 1.21 -1.63
CA ASP A 188 6.62 1.06 -2.58
C ASP A 188 7.91 1.61 -1.94
N SER A 189 8.94 0.78 -1.80
CA SER A 189 10.09 1.10 -0.94
C SER A 189 11.39 1.12 -1.74
N ALA A 190 12.01 2.30 -1.80
CA ALA A 190 13.41 2.49 -2.18
C ALA A 190 14.36 2.41 -0.97
N PHE A 191 13.82 2.36 0.26
CA PHE A 191 14.60 2.21 1.49
C PHE A 191 15.16 0.79 1.60
N GLU A 192 16.50 0.63 1.67
CA GLU A 192 17.20 -0.69 1.70
C GLU A 192 17.24 -1.30 3.12
N GLY A 193 16.08 -1.40 3.75
CA GLY A 193 15.95 -1.93 5.10
C GLY A 193 14.57 -2.47 5.39
N THR A 194 14.36 -2.86 6.64
CA THR A 194 13.07 -3.37 7.09
C THR A 194 12.11 -2.22 7.29
N ASN A 195 11.01 -2.26 6.53
CA ASN A 195 9.88 -1.39 6.77
C ASN A 195 8.73 -2.19 7.38
N ALA A 196 8.16 -1.65 8.45
CA ALA A 196 6.96 -2.19 9.07
C ALA A 196 6.00 -1.05 9.40
N LEU A 197 4.71 -1.27 9.18
CA LEU A 197 3.66 -0.34 9.57
C LEU A 197 2.35 -1.08 9.87
N TYR A 198 1.37 -0.34 10.38
CA TYR A 198 0.03 -0.84 10.62
C TYR A 198 -0.97 -0.05 9.79
N TYR A 199 -1.65 -0.70 8.86
CA TYR A 199 -2.83 -0.08 8.24
C TYR A 199 -3.96 -0.03 9.26
N LEU A 200 -4.55 1.15 9.46
CA LEU A 200 -5.72 1.34 10.33
C LEU A 200 -7.02 1.30 9.53
N GLY A 201 -6.98 1.74 8.28
CA GLY A 201 -8.13 1.72 7.40
C GLY A 201 -7.95 2.61 6.19
N ALA A 202 -8.98 2.63 5.34
CA ALA A 202 -9.03 3.53 4.20
C ALA A 202 -10.49 3.87 3.85
N VAL A 203 -10.67 5.01 3.18
CA VAL A 203 -11.94 5.39 2.57
C VAL A 203 -11.72 5.48 1.07
N ALA A 204 -12.45 4.66 0.31
CA ALA A 204 -12.43 4.68 -1.15
C ALA A 204 -13.74 5.29 -1.66
N LYS A 205 -13.65 6.41 -2.41
CA LYS A 205 -14.81 7.12 -2.97
C LYS A 205 -14.92 6.79 -4.46
N VAL A 206 -15.82 5.86 -4.78
CA VAL A 206 -16.03 5.35 -6.15
C VAL A 206 -17.15 6.13 -6.83
N LYS A 207 -16.92 6.60 -8.05
CA LYS A 207 -17.90 7.36 -8.86
C LYS A 207 -17.97 6.79 -10.27
N PRO A 208 -19.17 6.63 -10.87
CA PRO A 208 -19.28 6.36 -12.30
C PRO A 208 -18.53 7.43 -13.12
N GLN A 209 -17.87 7.00 -14.19
CA GLN A 209 -17.24 7.89 -15.16
C GLN A 209 -18.23 8.29 -16.27
#